data_AF-A0A9R1QC75-F1
#
_entry.id   AF-A0A9R1QC75-F1
#
_cell.length_a   1.000
_cell.length_b   1.000
_cell.length_c   1.000
_cell.angle_alpha   90.00
_cell.angle_beta   90.00
_cell.angle_gamma   90.00
#
_symmetry.space_group_name_H-M   'P 1'
#
loop_
_entity.id
_entity.type
_entity.pdbx_description
1 polymer ?
#
loop_
_entity_poly.entity_id
_entity_poly.type
_entity_poly.pdbx_seq_one_letter_code
_entity_poly.pdbx_strand_id
1 'polypeptide(L)' 'MAPREHIFFFLHAIPLLVLLPLAVSTTTSNDSFSFVYDGFSGVNLTLDGNAKVTPDGLLELTNDTSTLATPSTRPR' A
#
# COMPACT_ATOMS: atom_id res chain seq x y z
N MET A 1 -26.32 -8.08 50.14
CA MET A 1 -24.97 -7.91 49.55
C MET A 1 -24.21 -6.91 50.43
N ALA A 2 -23.01 -7.23 50.94
CA ALA A 2 -22.31 -6.36 51.88
C ALA A 2 -21.54 -5.24 51.14
N PRO A 3 -21.36 -4.04 51.73
CA PRO A 3 -20.70 -2.89 51.07
C PRO A 3 -19.30 -3.18 50.52
N ARG A 4 -18.61 -4.12 51.18
CA ARG A 4 -17.27 -4.61 50.83
C ARG A 4 -17.22 -5.33 49.48
N GLU A 5 -18.31 -5.96 49.04
CA GLU A 5 -18.36 -6.68 47.75
C GLU A 5 -18.31 -5.70 46.57
N HIS A 6 -18.97 -4.54 46.69
CA HIS A 6 -18.99 -3.52 45.63
C HIS A 6 -17.59 -2.96 45.33
N ILE A 7 -16.77 -2.76 46.36
CA ILE A 7 -15.42 -2.21 46.24
C ILE A 7 -14.54 -3.14 45.40
N PHE A 8 -14.62 -4.46 45.64
CA PHE A 8 -13.88 -5.44 44.85
C PHE A 8 -14.35 -5.50 43.40
N PHE A 9 -15.67 -5.41 43.15
CA PHE A 9 -16.19 -5.35 41.78
C PHE A 9 -15.71 -4.11 41.02
N PHE A 10 -15.79 -2.92 41.63
CA PHE A 10 -15.35 -1.68 40.98
C PHE A 10 -13.84 -1.66 40.75
N LEU A 11 -13.03 -2.17 41.68
CA LEU A 11 -11.57 -2.19 41.57
C LEU A 11 -11.06 -3.01 40.36
N HIS A 12 -11.78 -4.08 39.99
CA HIS A 12 -11.44 -4.92 38.84
C HIS A 12 -12.18 -4.53 37.56
N ALA A 13 -13.39 -3.97 37.65
CA ALA A 13 -14.19 -3.59 36.48
C ALA A 13 -13.65 -2.33 35.78
N ILE A 14 -13.12 -1.36 36.54
CA ILE A 14 -12.57 -0.11 35.98
C ILE A 14 -11.37 -0.34 35.05
N PRO A 15 -10.31 -1.09 35.45
CA PRO A 15 -9.20 -1.35 34.54
C PRO A 15 -9.63 -2.20 33.33
N LEU A 16 -10.56 -3.14 33.51
CA LEU A 16 -11.12 -3.91 32.38
C LEU A 16 -11.84 -3.00 31.38
N LEU A 17 -12.64 -2.04 31.87
CA LEU A 17 -13.37 -1.09 31.04
C LEU A 17 -12.43 -0.15 30.25
N VAL A 18 -11.28 0.23 30.83
CA VAL A 18 -10.30 1.12 30.20
C VAL A 18 -9.37 0.38 29.24
N LEU A 19 -8.99 -0.86 29.54
CA LEU A 19 -8.04 -1.64 28.72
C LEU A 19 -8.71 -2.37 27.54
N LEU A 20 -10.01 -2.68 27.64
CA LEU A 20 -10.77 -3.35 26.59
C LEU A 20 -10.83 -2.58 25.24
N PRO A 21 -11.06 -1.25 25.19
CA PRO A 21 -11.09 -0.52 23.91
C PRO A 21 -9.70 -0.37 23.28
N LEU A 22 -8.61 -0.44 24.06
CA LEU A 22 -7.24 -0.33 23.53
C LEU A 22 -6.81 -1.60 22.76
N ALA A 23 -7.36 -2.75 23.13
CA ALA A 23 -7.09 -4.03 22.45
C ALA A 23 -7.82 -4.18 21.09
N VAL A 24 -8.78 -3.30 20.78
CA VAL A 24 -9.64 -3.38 19.58
C VAL A 24 -9.14 -2.49 18.42
N SER A 25 -7.94 -1.90 18.53
CA SER A 25 -7.41 -0.98 17.50
C SER A 25 -6.38 -1.60 16.57
N THR A 26 -6.32 -2.92 16.42
CA THR A 26 -5.40 -3.54 15.47
C THR A 26 -6.08 -3.86 14.15
N THR A 27 -5.66 -3.11 13.14
CA THR A 27 -5.78 -3.37 11.70
C THR A 27 -7.18 -3.29 11.11
N THR A 28 -7.63 -2.08 10.84
CA THR A 28 -8.30 -1.83 9.55
C THR A 28 -7.26 -2.11 8.47
N SER A 29 -7.27 -3.30 7.86
CA SER A 29 -6.86 -3.35 6.46
C SER A 29 -7.97 -2.63 5.70
N ASN A 30 -7.80 -1.31 5.58
CA ASN A 30 -8.56 -0.59 4.58
C ASN A 30 -8.24 -1.25 3.24
N ASP A 31 -9.25 -1.84 2.60
CA ASP A 31 -9.22 -2.21 1.16
C ASP A 31 -8.80 -1.03 0.25
N SER A 32 -8.66 0.16 0.84
CA SER A 32 -8.24 1.42 0.28
C SER A 32 -6.75 1.75 0.48
N PHE A 33 -5.87 0.78 0.79
CA PHE A 33 -4.42 1.08 0.79
C PHE A 33 -3.88 1.12 -0.65
N SER A 34 -4.26 2.15 -1.38
CA SER A 34 -3.64 2.49 -2.66
C SER A 34 -2.44 3.42 -2.40
N PHE A 35 -1.34 3.15 -3.07
CA PHE A 35 -0.19 4.03 -3.10
C PHE A 35 0.18 4.31 -4.56
N VAL A 36 0.55 5.55 -4.84
CA VAL A 36 1.09 5.99 -6.13
C VAL A 36 2.58 6.23 -5.93
N TYR A 37 3.39 5.76 -6.88
CA TYR A 37 4.82 6.03 -6.90
C TYR A 37 5.17 6.81 -8.18
N ASP A 38 5.61 8.05 -7.99
CA ASP A 38 5.96 9.05 -9.02
C ASP A 38 7.48 9.30 -9.13
N GLY A 39 8.28 8.46 -8.47
CA GLY A 39 9.74 8.63 -8.39
C GLY A 39 10.53 8.22 -9.63
N PHE A 40 9.89 7.94 -10.76
CA PHE A 40 10.61 7.59 -12.00
C PHE A 40 11.02 8.81 -12.83
N SER A 41 10.50 10.00 -12.50
CA SER A 41 10.86 11.24 -13.20
C SER A 41 12.34 11.60 -12.99
N GLY A 42 13.02 12.00 -14.06
CA GLY A 42 14.41 12.49 -14.00
C GLY A 42 15.47 11.44 -13.68
N VAL A 43 15.09 10.16 -13.57
CA VAL A 43 16.01 9.04 -13.34
C VAL A 43 16.42 8.42 -14.68
N ASN A 44 17.68 8.02 -14.81
CA ASN A 44 18.19 7.39 -16.02
C ASN A 44 17.76 5.91 -16.06
N LEU A 45 16.57 5.64 -16.58
CA LEU A 45 15.98 4.30 -16.68
C LEU A 45 16.13 3.77 -18.11
N THR A 46 16.58 2.52 -18.25
CA THR A 46 16.48 1.80 -19.52
C THR A 46 15.09 1.18 -19.59
N LEU A 47 14.27 1.67 -20.52
CA LEU A 47 12.94 1.15 -20.80
C LEU A 47 13.01 0.29 -22.07
N ASP A 48 12.30 -0.84 -22.08
CA ASP A 48 12.19 -1.73 -23.24
C ASP A 48 10.75 -1.77 -23.77
N GLY A 49 10.61 -2.13 -25.04
CA GLY A 49 9.34 -2.19 -25.75
C GLY A 49 8.61 -0.83 -25.76
N ASN A 50 7.39 -0.82 -25.24
CA ASN A 50 6.49 0.33 -25.25
C ASN A 50 6.36 1.02 -23.87
N ALA A 51 7.20 0.67 -22.90
CA ALA A 51 7.15 1.28 -21.57
C ALA A 51 7.56 2.76 -21.61
N LYS A 52 6.88 3.61 -20.84
CA LYS A 52 7.15 5.06 -20.78
C LYS A 52 6.94 5.60 -19.37
N VAL A 53 7.70 6.63 -18.98
CA VAL A 53 7.44 7.42 -17.76
C VAL A 53 6.56 8.63 -18.12
N THR A 54 5.46 8.82 -17.38
CA THR A 54 4.56 9.98 -17.55
C THR A 54 5.25 11.28 -17.09
N PRO A 55 4.78 12.46 -17.52
CA PRO A 55 5.30 13.73 -16.99
C PRO A 55 5.20 13.83 -15.46
N ASP A 56 4.19 13.18 -14.88
CA ASP A 56 3.97 13.10 -13.44
C ASP A 56 4.84 12.03 -12.76
N GLY A 57 5.75 11.37 -13.49
CA GLY A 57 6.74 10.45 -12.91
C GLY A 57 6.24 9.02 -12.64
N LEU A 58 5.03 8.65 -13.11
CA LEU A 58 4.53 7.28 -13.04
C LEU A 58 5.09 6.44 -14.19
N LEU A 59 5.28 5.14 -13.96
CA LEU A 59 5.62 4.20 -15.03
C LEU A 59 4.34 3.67 -15.70
N GLU A 60 4.23 3.88 -17.00
CA GLU A 60 3.16 3.40 -17.86
C GLU A 60 3.63 2.16 -18.63
N LEU A 61 2.85 1.08 -18.54
CA LEU A 61 3.08 -0.18 -19.25
C LEU A 61 1.91 -0.44 -20.20
N THR A 62 2.18 -0.50 -21.50
CA THR A 62 1.19 -0.94 -22.48
C THR A 62 1.41 -2.42 -22.79
N ASN A 63 0.33 -3.19 -22.89
CA ASN A 63 0.40 -4.59 -23.36
C ASN A 63 0.64 -4.69 -24.88
N ASP A 64 0.79 -3.56 -25.57
CA ASP A 64 1.08 -3.51 -26.99
C ASP A 64 2.52 -3.95 -27.24
N THR A 65 2.68 -5.00 -28.04
CA THR A 65 3.98 -5.43 -28.53
C THR A 65 4.39 -4.54 -29.71
N SER A 66 5.15 -3.47 -29.49
CA SER A 66 5.91 -2.89 -30.60
C SER A 66 7.03 -3.86 -30.90
N THR A 67 6.84 -4.66 -31.94
CA THR A 67 7.96 -5.26 -32.64
C THR A 67 8.79 -4.12 -33.22
N LEU A 68 9.76 -3.63 -32.44
CA LEU A 68 10.84 -2.82 -32.98
C LEU A 68 11.58 -3.74 -33.95
N ALA A 69 11.17 -3.70 -35.22
CA ALA A 69 11.81 -4.46 -36.27
C ALA A 69 13.26 -3.97 -36.32
N THR A 70 14.18 -4.78 -35.79
CA THR A 70 15.60 -4.60 -36.03
C THR A 70 15.78 -4.52 -37.55
N PRO A 71 16.54 -3.54 -38.07
CA PRO A 71 16.67 -3.38 -39.50
C PRO A 71 17.35 -4.63 -40.06
N SER A 72 16.52 -5.53 -40.59
CA SER A 72 16.96 -6.72 -41.29
C SER A 72 17.75 -6.25 -42.51
N THR A 73 19.06 -6.22 -42.35
CA THR A 73 20.00 -5.97 -43.43
C THR A 73 19.87 -7.14 -44.38
N ARG A 74 19.11 -6.96 -45.46
CA ARG A 74 19.09 -7.87 -46.60
C ARG A 74 20.21 -7.41 -47.54
N PRO A 75 21.38 -8.07 -47.58
CA PRO A 75 22.34 -7.84 -48.65
C PRO A 75 21.73 -8.35 -49.96
N ARG A 76 21.93 -7.55 -51.00
CA ARG A 76 21.45 -7.75 -52.36
C ARG A 76 22.23 -8.85 -53.06
#